data_AF-A0A3L7X5X6-F1
#
_entry.id   AF-A0A3L7X5X6-F1
#
_cell.length_a   1.000
_cell.length_b   1.000
_cell.length_c   1.000
_cell.angle_alpha   90.00
_cell.angle_beta   90.00
_cell.angle_gamma   90.00
#
_symmetry.space_group_name_H-M   'P 1'
#
loop_
_entity.id
_entity.type
_entity.pdbx_description
1 polymer ?
#
loop_
_entity_poly.entity_id
_entity_poly.type
_entity_poly.pdbx_seq_one_letter_code
_entity_poly.pdbx_strand_id
1 'polypeptide(L)'
;MEEYDYTPGGRRLTKHAARRLVDRYVDVDDVIDNFSQRFAQDDGAQVFVKRRKANGYDVVIADSAGIVTVLVNVSKREIHNLARNYGWR
;
A
#
# COMPACT_ATOMS: atom_id res chain seq x y z
N MET A 1 -18.22 10.10 -13.93
CA MET A 1 -18.22 9.94 -12.46
C MET A 1 -17.31 8.77 -12.19
N GLU A 2 -16.11 9.01 -11.65
CA GLU A 2 -15.21 7.90 -11.29
C GLU A 2 -15.82 7.16 -10.10
N GLU A 3 -16.02 5.86 -10.26
CA GLU A 3 -16.52 4.95 -9.23
C GLU A 3 -15.35 4.59 -8.30
N TYR A 4 -15.53 4.85 -7.01
CA TYR A 4 -14.53 4.58 -5.98
C TYR A 4 -15.13 3.64 -4.95
N ASP A 5 -14.34 2.64 -4.56
CA ASP A 5 -14.67 1.78 -3.43
C ASP A 5 -14.04 2.35 -2.15
N TYR A 6 -14.48 1.86 -0.99
CA TYR A 6 -13.95 2.28 0.31
C TYR A 6 -13.53 1.06 1.12
N THR A 7 -12.44 1.18 1.89
CA THR A 7 -12.09 0.22 2.93
C THR A 7 -13.12 0.25 4.07
N PRO A 8 -13.22 -0.79 4.92
CA PRO A 8 -14.07 -0.76 6.12
C PRO A 8 -13.81 0.44 7.04
N GLY A 9 -12.57 0.93 7.11
CA GLY A 9 -12.17 2.15 7.82
C GLY A 9 -12.49 3.47 7.10
N GLY A 10 -13.17 3.43 5.95
CA GLY A 10 -13.61 4.60 5.21
C GLY A 10 -12.56 5.22 4.28
N ARG A 11 -11.48 4.51 3.97
CA ARG A 11 -10.41 5.04 3.08
C ARG A 11 -10.76 4.78 1.64
N ARG A 12 -10.61 5.81 0.80
CA ARG A 12 -10.93 5.75 -0.63
C ARG A 12 -9.96 4.84 -1.38
N LEU A 13 -10.49 3.92 -2.16
CA LEU A 13 -9.77 3.00 -3.05
C LEU A 13 -9.98 3.46 -4.49
N THR A 14 -8.89 3.62 -5.22
CA THR A 14 -8.96 3.72 -6.68
C THR A 14 -9.48 2.40 -7.26
N LYS A 15 -10.09 2.43 -8.45
CA LYS A 15 -10.53 1.20 -9.16
C LYS A 15 -9.39 0.18 -9.32
N HIS A 16 -8.16 0.66 -9.53
CA HIS A 16 -6.98 -0.19 -9.61
C HIS A 16 -6.68 -0.89 -8.28
N ALA A 17 -6.68 -0.13 -7.17
CA ALA A 17 -6.46 -0.68 -5.83
C ALA A 17 -7.58 -1.65 -5.42
N ALA A 18 -8.84 -1.30 -5.66
CA ALA A 18 -10.00 -2.15 -5.34
C ALA A 18 -9.89 -3.52 -6.01
N ARG A 19 -9.55 -3.55 -7.31
CA ARG A 19 -9.33 -4.81 -8.03
C ARG A 19 -8.21 -5.64 -7.41
N ARG A 20 -7.11 -5.02 -6.94
CA ARG A 20 -6.00 -5.74 -6.31
C ARG A 20 -6.31 -6.26 -4.91
N LEU A 21 -7.21 -5.58 -4.19
CA LEU A 21 -7.67 -5.98 -2.86
C LEU A 21 -8.56 -7.22 -2.89
N VAL A 22 -9.46 -7.32 -3.87
CA VAL A 22 -10.32 -8.50 -4.03
C VAL A 22 -9.49 -9.79 -4.15
N ASP A 23 -8.36 -9.74 -4.84
CA ASP A 23 -7.49 -10.90 -5.05
C ASP A 23 -6.54 -11.18 -3.88
N ARG A 24 -6.44 -10.26 -2.91
CA ARG A 24 -5.40 -10.26 -1.88
C ARG A 24 -6.04 -9.94 -0.54
N TYR A 25 -6.36 -10.97 0.24
CA TYR A 25 -6.89 -10.88 1.60
C TYR A 25 -5.94 -10.12 2.55
N VAL A 26 -5.89 -8.80 2.43
CA VAL A 26 -5.07 -7.90 3.25
C VAL A 26 -5.96 -6.81 3.82
N ASP A 27 -5.80 -6.57 5.11
CA ASP A 27 -6.44 -5.48 5.80
C ASP A 27 -5.62 -4.20 5.58
N VAL A 28 -6.07 -3.37 4.65
CA VAL A 28 -5.36 -2.13 4.28
C VAL A 28 -5.42 -1.10 5.38
N ASP A 29 -6.52 -1.05 6.13
CA ASP A 29 -6.65 -0.14 7.26
C ASP A 29 -5.61 -0.50 8.30
N ASP A 30 -5.46 -1.78 8.62
CA ASP A 30 -4.44 -2.28 9.54
C ASP A 30 -2.99 -2.03 9.06
N VAL A 31 -2.72 -2.06 7.75
CA VAL A 31 -1.40 -1.69 7.21
C VAL A 31 -1.12 -0.20 7.37
N ILE A 32 -2.10 0.67 7.12
CA ILE A 32 -1.97 2.13 7.24
C ILE A 32 -1.92 2.56 8.71
N ASP A 33 -2.69 1.95 9.59
CA ASP A 33 -2.79 2.35 10.99
C ASP A 33 -1.67 1.76 11.85
N ASN A 34 -1.16 0.58 11.49
CA ASN A 34 -0.13 -0.14 12.25
C ASN A 34 1.13 -0.43 11.42
N PHE A 35 1.54 0.51 10.57
CA PHE A 35 2.75 0.35 9.76
C PHE A 35 4.00 0.18 10.63
N SER A 36 4.96 -0.58 10.11
CA SER A 36 6.30 -0.70 10.69
C SER A 36 7.30 0.30 10.11
N GLN A 37 7.10 0.71 8.85
CA GLN A 37 7.90 1.71 8.17
C GLN A 37 7.00 2.56 7.26
N ARG A 38 7.38 3.82 7.08
CA ARG A 38 6.70 4.74 6.16
C ARG A 38 7.74 5.46 5.31
N PHE A 39 7.44 5.63 4.03
CA PHE A 39 8.27 6.38 3.09
C PHE A 39 7.43 7.39 2.32
N ALA A 40 8.10 8.41 1.78
CA ALA A 40 7.52 9.28 0.76
C ALA A 40 8.10 8.93 -0.61
N GLN A 41 7.26 8.92 -1.64
CA GLN A 41 7.68 8.83 -3.04
C GLN A 41 7.95 10.22 -3.61
N ASP A 42 8.79 10.29 -4.64
CA ASP A 42 9.14 11.54 -5.32
C ASP A 42 7.92 12.22 -5.98
N ASP A 43 6.87 11.47 -6.30
CA ASP A 43 5.59 11.96 -6.84
C ASP A 43 4.60 12.44 -5.76
N GLY A 44 5.00 12.41 -4.49
CA GLY A 44 4.18 12.83 -3.35
C GLY A 44 3.33 11.72 -2.72
N ALA A 45 3.30 10.51 -3.29
CA ALA A 45 2.61 9.39 -2.67
C ALA A 45 3.28 8.95 -1.36
N GLN A 46 2.47 8.45 -0.42
CA GLN A 46 2.89 7.87 0.84
C GLN A 46 2.91 6.35 0.74
N VAL A 47 3.98 5.74 1.22
CA VAL A 47 4.16 4.29 1.24
C VAL A 47 4.14 3.81 2.68
N PHE A 48 3.19 2.94 3.00
CA PHE A 48 3.04 2.29 4.29
C PHE A 48 3.48 0.84 4.17
N VAL A 49 4.41 0.42 5.03
CA VAL A 49 4.97 -0.93 5.01
C VAL A 49 4.74 -1.58 6.36
N LYS A 50 4.03 -2.70 6.37
CA LYS A 50 3.79 -3.51 7.57
C LYS A 50 4.46 -4.87 7.47
N ARG A 51 5.29 -5.20 8.45
CA ARG A 51 5.94 -6.51 8.54
C ARG A 51 4.94 -7.61 8.92
N ARG A 52 4.99 -8.74 8.21
CA ARG A 52 4.29 -9.99 8.56
C ARG A 52 5.19 -10.90 9.41
N LYS A 53 4.60 -11.88 10.09
CA LYS A 53 5.32 -12.82 10.99
C LYS A 53 6.44 -13.63 10.29
N ALA A 54 6.35 -13.89 8.99
CA ALA A 54 7.26 -14.78 8.24
C ALA A 54 8.20 -14.06 7.25
N ASN A 55 8.75 -12.90 7.63
CA ASN A 55 9.69 -12.08 6.83
C ASN A 55 9.15 -11.47 5.51
N GLY A 56 7.86 -11.63 5.23
CA GLY A 56 7.14 -10.87 4.21
C GLY A 56 6.64 -9.53 4.75
N TYR A 57 6.30 -8.64 3.84
CA TYR A 57 5.77 -7.31 4.13
C TYR A 57 4.54 -7.04 3.28
N ASP A 58 3.55 -6.39 3.87
CA ASP A 58 2.45 -5.80 3.13
C ASP A 58 2.74 -4.33 2.92
N VAL A 59 2.48 -3.84 1.70
CA VAL A 59 2.79 -2.49 1.27
C VAL A 59 1.53 -1.85 0.71
N VAL A 60 1.21 -0.67 1.23
CA VAL A 60 0.11 0.15 0.73
C VAL A 60 0.67 1.49 0.28
N ILE A 61 0.29 1.91 -0.92
CA ILE A 61 0.66 3.20 -1.49
C ILE A 61 -0.60 4.04 -1.63
N ALA A 62 -0.58 5.25 -1.08
CA ALA A 62 -1.68 6.18 -1.13
C ALA A 62 -1.22 7.59 -1.52
N ASP A 63 -2.02 8.29 -2.30
CA ASP A 63 -1.81 9.67 -2.70
C ASP A 63 -3.06 10.53 -2.34
N SER A 64 -3.14 11.74 -2.88
CA SER A 64 -4.30 12.62 -2.67
C SER A 64 -5.62 12.08 -3.25
N ALA A 65 -5.57 11.16 -4.21
CA ALA A 65 -6.76 10.53 -4.78
C ALA A 65 -7.25 9.35 -3.92
N GLY A 66 -6.37 8.74 -3.12
CA GLY A 66 -6.67 7.66 -2.20
C GLY A 66 -5.62 6.55 -2.26
N ILE A 67 -6.01 5.33 -1.94
CA ILE A 67 -5.13 4.17 -2.06
C ILE A 67 -5.02 3.79 -3.54
N VAL A 68 -3.79 3.77 -4.05
CA VAL A 68 -3.48 3.54 -5.46
C VAL A 68 -2.99 2.12 -5.68
N THR A 69 -2.16 1.59 -4.79
CA THR A 69 -1.56 0.26 -4.94
C THR A 69 -1.49 -0.48 -3.61
N VAL A 70 -1.77 -1.78 -3.67
CA VAL A 70 -1.64 -2.71 -2.55
C VAL A 70 -0.81 -3.91 -3.00
N LEU A 71 0.31 -4.17 -2.31
CA LEU A 71 1.17 -5.34 -2.51
C LEU A 71 1.19 -6.16 -1.22
N VAL A 72 1.18 -7.48 -1.36
CA VAL A 72 1.15 -8.39 -0.21
C VAL A 72 2.31 -9.36 -0.25
N ASN A 73 2.79 -9.74 0.93
CA ASN A 73 3.87 -10.71 1.10
C ASN A 73 5.14 -10.41 0.26
N VAL A 74 5.46 -9.12 0.15
CA VAL A 74 6.66 -8.62 -0.54
C VAL A 74 7.89 -8.95 0.29
N SER A 75 8.97 -9.42 -0.32
CA SER A 75 10.23 -9.68 0.39
C SER A 75 11.00 -8.39 0.70
N LYS A 76 11.92 -8.45 1.67
CA LYS A 76 12.82 -7.32 1.97
C LYS A 76 13.61 -6.85 0.74
N ARG A 77 14.05 -7.79 -0.11
CA ARG A 77 14.77 -7.48 -1.36
C ARG A 77 13.88 -6.71 -2.33
N GLU A 78 12.63 -7.11 -2.47
CA GLU A 78 11.67 -6.42 -3.33
C GLU A 78 11.35 -5.02 -2.81
N ILE A 79 11.19 -4.82 -1.50
CA ILE A 79 11.05 -3.48 -0.91
C ILE A 79 12.24 -2.60 -1.27
N HIS A 80 13.48 -3.09 -1.14
CA HIS A 80 14.66 -2.30 -1.49
C HIS A 80 14.69 -1.94 -2.98
N ASN A 81 14.25 -2.85 -3.85
CA ASN A 81 14.15 -2.57 -5.28
C ASN A 81 13.05 -1.55 -5.58
N LEU A 82 11.89 -1.66 -4.94
CA LEU A 82 10.79 -0.69 -5.07
C LEU A 82 11.24 0.70 -4.61
N ALA A 83 11.89 0.76 -3.44
CA ALA A 83 12.41 2.00 -2.89
C ALA A 83 13.40 2.68 -3.85
N ARG A 84 14.32 1.91 -4.45
CA ARG A 84 15.26 2.45 -5.45
C ARG A 84 14.57 2.91 -6.73
N ASN A 85 13.62 2.12 -7.24
CA ASN A 85 12.99 2.39 -8.53
C ASN A 85 12.02 3.57 -8.48
N TYR A 86 11.35 3.76 -7.35
CA TYR A 86 10.30 4.75 -7.17
C TYR A 86 10.72 5.90 -6.24
N GLY A 87 12.01 6.00 -5.93
CA GLY A 87 12.58 7.09 -5.13
C GLY A 87 11.97 7.20 -3.74
N TRP A 88 11.75 6.07 -3.06
CA TRP A 88 11.22 6.09 -1.69
C TRP A 88 12.29 6.63 -0.74
N ARG A 89 11.92 7.64 0.05
CA ARG A 89 12.81 8.31 1.02
C ARG A 89 12.22 8.27 2.42
#